data_AF-A0A535BGW2-F1
#
_entry.id   AF-A0A535BGW2-F1
#
_cell.length_a   1.000
_cell.length_b   1.000
_cell.length_c   1.000
_cell.angle_alpha   90.00
_cell.angle_beta   90.00
_cell.angle_gamma   90.00
#
_symmetry.space_group_name_H-M   'P 1'
#
loop_
_entity.id
_entity.type
_entity.pdbx_description
1 polymer ?
#
loop_
_entity_poly.entity_id
_entity_poly.type
_entity_poly.pdbx_seq_one_letter_code
_entity_poly.pdbx_strand_id
1 'polypeptide(L)'
;MATEARDRIAARERVEARRRQVEAPSTVRDDSDDEMIVSFPEFVFKEFIATVAMTVFLIIVSIWLQAPLLGKANPGMTPNPSKAPWYFLGLQELLSRFPPLMAGVAFPTFVIVLMILVPFLDRNPSRRPSERKVAIILFALYTTVVVALVIIGTFFRGHEFVWDWGWVLGNPQTCGGKPC
;
A
#
# COMPACT_ATOMS: atom_id res chain seq x y z
N MET A 1 -37.61 13.53 -58.23
CA MET A 1 -36.73 12.39 -57.92
C MET A 1 -35.35 12.80 -57.39
N ALA A 2 -34.65 13.77 -57.98
CA ALA A 2 -33.31 14.16 -57.51
C ALA A 2 -33.27 14.88 -56.13
N THR A 3 -34.33 15.59 -55.76
CA THR A 3 -34.44 16.33 -54.48
C THR A 3 -34.61 15.39 -53.28
N GLU A 4 -35.46 14.37 -53.42
CA GLU A 4 -35.73 13.40 -52.37
C GLU A 4 -34.49 12.55 -52.02
N ALA A 5 -33.65 12.26 -53.02
CA ALA A 5 -32.38 11.58 -52.81
C ALA A 5 -31.40 12.45 -52.00
N ARG A 6 -31.36 13.76 -52.24
CA ARG A 6 -30.52 14.71 -51.50
C ARG A 6 -30.95 14.85 -50.04
N ASP A 7 -32.24 14.92 -49.77
CA ASP A 7 -32.77 15.01 -48.42
C ASP A 7 -32.48 13.76 -47.59
N ARG A 8 -32.53 12.58 -48.22
CA ARG A 8 -32.16 11.30 -47.58
C ARG A 8 -30.67 11.22 -47.24
N ILE A 9 -29.80 11.78 -48.10
CA ILE A 9 -28.35 11.86 -47.84
C ILE A 9 -28.08 12.83 -46.68
N ALA A 10 -28.67 14.03 -46.72
CA ALA A 10 -28.52 15.02 -45.65
C ALA A 10 -29.07 14.51 -44.30
N ALA A 11 -30.16 13.73 -44.32
CA ALA A 11 -30.69 13.08 -43.12
C ALA A 11 -29.73 12.01 -42.58
N ARG A 12 -29.09 11.21 -43.44
CA ARG A 12 -28.07 10.23 -43.03
C ARG A 12 -26.85 10.90 -42.42
N GLU A 13 -26.35 11.98 -43.05
CA GLU A 13 -25.22 12.75 -42.52
C GLU A 13 -25.50 13.33 -41.13
N ARG A 14 -26.73 13.83 -40.89
CA ARG A 14 -27.14 14.33 -39.56
C ARG A 14 -27.17 13.21 -38.52
N VAL A 15 -27.63 12.02 -38.90
CA VAL A 15 -27.66 10.84 -38.01
C VAL A 15 -26.25 10.35 -37.71
N GLU A 16 -25.36 10.31 -38.71
CA GLU A 16 -23.95 9.93 -38.55
C GLU A 16 -23.16 10.95 -37.72
N ALA A 17 -23.37 12.25 -37.95
CA ALA A 17 -22.76 13.31 -37.15
C ALA A 17 -23.22 13.24 -35.67
N ARG A 18 -24.50 12.97 -35.43
CA ARG A 18 -25.04 12.75 -34.09
C ARG A 18 -24.48 11.48 -33.46
N ARG A 19 -24.29 10.39 -34.22
CA ARG A 19 -23.67 9.15 -33.75
C ARG A 19 -22.21 9.37 -33.34
N ARG A 20 -21.42 10.09 -34.15
CA ARG A 20 -20.04 10.45 -33.83
C ARG A 20 -19.92 11.37 -32.60
N GLN A 21 -20.91 12.25 -32.37
CA GLN A 21 -20.95 13.07 -31.15
C GLN A 21 -21.34 12.28 -29.89
N VAL A 22 -22.16 11.24 -30.04
CA VAL A 22 -22.55 10.34 -28.93
C VAL A 22 -21.42 9.37 -28.59
N GLU A 23 -20.57 9.02 -29.57
CA GLU A 23 -19.19 8.54 -29.34
C GLU A 23 -18.29 9.68 -28.81
N ALA A 24 -18.75 10.40 -27.78
CA ALA A 24 -17.85 11.14 -26.92
C ALA A 24 -16.81 10.15 -26.38
N PRO A 25 -15.52 10.50 -26.26
CA PRO A 25 -14.49 9.57 -25.84
C PRO A 25 -14.88 9.03 -24.46
N SER A 26 -15.42 7.81 -24.44
CA SER A 26 -15.76 7.17 -23.19
C SER A 26 -14.43 6.94 -22.50
N THR A 27 -14.24 7.55 -21.34
CA THR A 27 -13.14 7.21 -20.42
C THR A 27 -13.24 5.76 -19.90
N VAL A 28 -14.21 5.01 -20.41
CA VAL A 28 -14.38 3.57 -20.28
C VAL A 28 -13.25 2.93 -21.07
N ARG A 29 -12.40 2.18 -20.37
CA ARG A 29 -11.29 1.43 -20.95
C ARG A 29 -11.82 0.61 -22.12
N ASP A 30 -11.28 0.84 -23.29
CA ASP A 30 -11.54 -0.02 -24.44
C ASP A 30 -10.72 -1.29 -24.23
N ASP A 31 -11.31 -2.24 -23.51
CA ASP A 31 -10.69 -3.55 -23.23
C ASP A 31 -10.61 -4.42 -24.49
N SER A 32 -11.12 -3.96 -25.64
CA SER A 32 -11.17 -4.73 -26.88
C SER A 32 -9.79 -5.11 -27.44
N ASP A 33 -8.75 -4.33 -27.10
CA ASP A 33 -7.36 -4.59 -27.49
C ASP A 33 -6.61 -5.53 -26.52
N ASP A 34 -7.14 -5.79 -25.33
CA ASP A 34 -6.51 -6.65 -24.33
C ASP A 34 -6.87 -8.13 -24.57
N GLU A 35 -5.87 -9.01 -24.55
CA GLU A 35 -6.07 -10.47 -24.65
C GLU A 35 -6.76 -11.00 -23.37
N MET A 36 -8.09 -11.10 -23.43
CA MET A 36 -8.90 -11.60 -22.33
C MET A 36 -9.04 -13.12 -22.40
N ILE A 37 -8.52 -13.80 -21.37
CA ILE A 37 -8.71 -15.25 -21.18
C ILE A 37 -9.85 -15.51 -20.20
N VAL A 38 -10.54 -16.64 -20.37
CA VAL A 38 -11.61 -17.06 -19.44
C VAL A 38 -10.97 -17.42 -18.09
N SER A 39 -11.51 -16.86 -17.00
CA SER A 39 -10.97 -17.04 -15.65
C SER A 39 -10.91 -18.51 -15.22
N PHE A 40 -11.85 -19.32 -15.67
CA PHE A 40 -11.86 -20.77 -15.45
C PHE A 40 -11.56 -21.49 -16.77
N PRO A 41 -10.66 -22.49 -16.80
CA PRO A 41 -9.92 -23.09 -15.68
C PRO A 41 -8.54 -22.45 -15.41
N GLU A 42 -8.07 -21.60 -16.32
CA GLU A 42 -6.67 -21.21 -16.43
C GLU A 42 -6.16 -20.27 -15.33
N PHE A 43 -6.98 -19.32 -14.88
CA PHE A 43 -6.57 -18.37 -13.84
C PHE A 43 -6.68 -19.00 -12.45
N VAL A 44 -7.79 -19.70 -12.18
CA VAL A 44 -8.03 -20.42 -10.91
C VAL A 44 -6.92 -21.43 -10.61
N PHE A 45 -6.44 -22.17 -11.61
CA PHE A 45 -5.35 -23.14 -11.40
C PHE A 45 -4.03 -22.46 -11.01
N LYS A 46 -3.71 -21.31 -11.62
CA LYS A 46 -2.51 -20.53 -11.29
C LYS A 46 -2.60 -19.95 -9.87
N GLU A 47 -3.76 -19.43 -9.47
CA GLU A 47 -4.01 -18.95 -8.11
C GLU A 47 -3.94 -20.07 -7.06
N PHE A 48 -4.47 -21.26 -7.37
CA PHE A 48 -4.39 -22.42 -6.50
C PHE A 48 -2.93 -22.83 -6.25
N ILE A 49 -2.12 -22.91 -7.30
CA ILE A 49 -0.67 -23.20 -7.18
C ILE A 49 0.02 -22.12 -6.33
N ALA A 50 -0.26 -20.84 -6.57
CA ALA A 50 0.31 -19.74 -5.78
C ALA A 50 -0.09 -19.83 -4.30
N THR A 51 -1.32 -20.22 -4.00
CA THR A 51 -1.84 -20.39 -2.63
C THR A 51 -1.17 -21.55 -1.92
N VAL A 52 -1.03 -22.69 -2.59
CA VAL A 52 -0.30 -23.86 -2.06
C VAL A 52 1.17 -23.50 -1.81
N ALA A 53 1.83 -22.83 -2.76
CA ALA A 53 3.20 -22.38 -2.62
C ALA A 53 3.37 -21.41 -1.43
N MET A 54 2.46 -20.44 -1.27
CA MET A 54 2.48 -19.51 -0.14
C MET A 54 2.25 -20.23 1.20
N THR A 55 1.36 -21.22 1.23
CA THR A 55 1.11 -22.03 2.43
C THR A 55 2.34 -22.82 2.83
N VAL A 56 3.00 -23.49 1.88
CA VAL A 56 4.25 -24.21 2.13
C VAL A 56 5.35 -23.25 2.61
N PHE A 57 5.48 -22.08 1.97
CA PHE A 57 6.43 -21.04 2.40
C PHE A 57 6.20 -20.62 3.86
N LEU A 58 4.95 -20.34 4.25
CA LEU A 58 4.62 -19.96 5.63
C LEU A 58 4.88 -21.09 6.63
N ILE A 59 4.61 -22.35 6.28
CA ILE A 59 4.92 -23.52 7.12
C ILE A 59 6.43 -23.62 7.34
N ILE A 60 7.23 -23.50 6.27
CA ILE A 60 8.69 -23.53 6.37
C ILE A 60 9.15 -22.40 7.29
N VAL A 61 8.75 -21.15 7.03
CA VAL A 61 9.14 -20.00 7.86
C VAL A 61 8.74 -20.20 9.32
N SER A 62 7.56 -20.75 9.60
CA SER A 62 7.09 -21.02 10.97
C SER A 62 7.90 -22.08 11.71
N ILE A 63 8.52 -23.03 11.00
CA ILE A 63 9.38 -24.04 11.62
C ILE A 63 10.74 -23.43 11.97
N TRP A 64 11.30 -22.59 11.09
CA TRP A 64 12.63 -22.00 11.27
C TRP A 64 12.62 -20.78 12.20
N LEU A 65 11.58 -19.93 12.16
CA LEU A 65 11.45 -18.75 13.01
C LEU A 65 10.54 -19.04 14.20
N GLN A 66 11.14 -19.40 15.33
CA GLN A 66 10.40 -19.58 16.58
C GLN A 66 10.01 -18.22 17.17
N ALA A 67 8.71 -17.95 17.29
CA ALA A 67 8.20 -16.82 18.04
C ALA A 67 8.15 -17.18 19.53
N PRO A 68 9.02 -16.61 20.39
CA PRO A 68 8.97 -16.89 21.82
C PRO A 68 7.66 -16.34 22.40
N LEU A 69 6.90 -17.19 23.09
CA LEU A 69 5.71 -16.75 23.80
C LEU A 69 6.13 -15.97 25.06
N LEU A 70 5.53 -14.80 25.25
CA LEU A 70 5.64 -14.08 26.52
C LEU A 70 4.85 -14.82 27.62
N GLY A 71 5.15 -14.50 28.88
CA GLY A 71 4.40 -15.03 30.03
C GLY A 71 2.91 -14.66 29.99
N LYS A 72 2.12 -15.29 30.87
CA LYS A 72 0.70 -14.93 31.02
C LYS A 72 0.55 -13.43 31.30
N ALA A 73 -0.44 -12.80 30.68
CA ALA A 73 -0.69 -11.38 30.81
C ALA A 73 -0.90 -10.98 32.28
N ASN A 74 -0.16 -9.97 32.73
CA ASN A 74 -0.30 -9.38 34.05
C ASN A 74 -0.64 -7.88 33.90
N PRO A 75 -1.85 -7.43 34.25
CA PRO A 75 -2.24 -6.02 34.16
C PRO A 75 -1.41 -5.09 35.05
N GLY A 76 -0.76 -5.60 36.10
CA GLY A 76 0.07 -4.82 37.04
C GLY A 76 1.52 -4.64 36.60
N MET A 77 1.95 -5.26 35.50
CA MET A 77 3.34 -5.21 35.03
C MET A 77 3.39 -5.07 33.51
N THR A 78 3.97 -3.96 33.03
CA THR A 78 4.21 -3.78 31.59
C THR A 78 5.52 -4.46 31.17
N PRO A 79 5.52 -5.35 30.16
CA PRO A 79 6.75 -5.95 29.67
C PRO A 79 7.73 -4.90 29.13
N ASN A 80 9.02 -5.04 29.46
CA ASN A 80 10.10 -4.22 28.91
C ASN A 80 11.07 -5.16 28.16
N PRO A 81 11.33 -4.96 26.86
CA PRO A 81 10.84 -3.91 25.97
C PRO A 81 9.43 -4.18 25.41
N SER A 82 8.55 -3.18 25.47
CA SER A 82 7.23 -3.23 24.84
C SER A 82 7.33 -2.80 23.37
N LYS A 83 7.94 -3.63 22.51
CA LYS A 83 7.93 -3.42 21.05
C LYS A 83 6.62 -3.91 20.44
N ALA A 84 6.01 -3.07 19.61
CA ALA A 84 4.83 -3.42 18.82
C ALA A 84 5.21 -4.40 17.69
N PRO A 85 4.24 -5.12 17.12
CA PRO A 85 4.45 -5.90 15.91
C PRO A 85 5.04 -5.06 14.77
N TRP A 86 5.84 -5.67 13.89
CA TRP A 86 6.61 -4.98 12.84
C TRP A 86 5.77 -4.09 11.91
N TYR A 87 4.52 -4.46 11.63
CA TYR A 87 3.58 -3.67 10.83
C TYR A 87 3.04 -2.42 11.55
N PHE A 88 3.14 -2.36 12.89
CA PHE A 88 2.84 -1.19 13.71
C PHE A 88 4.08 -0.48 14.23
N LEU A 89 5.27 -1.01 13.98
CA LEU A 89 6.50 -0.47 14.55
C LEU A 89 6.82 0.94 14.03
N GLY A 90 6.53 1.21 12.76
CA GLY A 90 6.64 2.57 12.21
C GLY A 90 5.67 3.56 12.86
N LEU A 91 4.48 3.11 13.25
CA LEU A 91 3.52 3.92 14.02
C LEU A 91 4.05 4.16 15.45
N GLN A 92 4.60 3.13 16.10
CA GLN A 92 5.19 3.26 17.43
C GLN A 92 6.36 4.25 17.45
N GLU A 93 7.20 4.27 16.41
CA GLU A 93 8.22 5.30 16.22
C GLU A 93 7.63 6.71 16.21
N LEU A 94 6.52 6.90 15.50
CA LEU A 94 5.81 8.18 15.46
C LEU A 94 5.23 8.55 16.84
N LEU A 95 4.68 7.60 17.57
CA LEU A 95 4.18 7.81 18.95
C LEU A 95 5.28 8.21 19.93
N SER A 96 6.53 7.78 19.71
CA SER A 96 7.65 8.18 20.57
C SER A 96 8.07 9.64 20.38
N ARG A 97 7.66 10.28 19.28
CA ARG A 97 8.06 11.65 18.90
C ARG A 97 6.95 12.68 19.02
N PHE A 98 5.70 12.27 18.86
CA PHE A 98 4.54 13.17 18.83
C PHE A 98 3.51 12.81 19.91
N PRO A 99 2.62 13.76 20.27
CA PRO A 99 1.52 13.48 21.19
C PRO A 99 0.67 12.29 20.69
N PRO A 100 0.13 11.44 21.59
CA PRO A 100 -0.56 10.21 21.22
C PRO A 100 -1.74 10.41 20.25
N LEU A 101 -2.52 11.49 20.43
CA LEU A 101 -3.64 11.81 19.55
C LEU A 101 -3.19 12.15 18.13
N MET A 102 -2.08 12.86 17.98
CA MET A 102 -1.55 13.22 16.66
C MET A 102 -0.94 11.99 15.98
N ALA A 103 -0.05 11.29 16.66
CA ALA A 103 0.65 10.14 16.12
C ALA A 103 -0.27 8.94 15.84
N GLY A 104 -1.15 8.62 16.78
CA GLY A 104 -1.97 7.40 16.73
C GLY A 104 -3.26 7.56 15.94
N VAL A 105 -3.83 8.77 15.86
CA VAL A 105 -5.14 9.01 15.22
C VAL A 105 -5.01 9.96 14.04
N ALA A 106 -4.56 11.20 14.28
CA ALA A 106 -4.61 12.24 13.26
C ALA A 106 -3.77 11.90 12.01
N PHE A 107 -2.51 11.48 12.18
CA PHE A 107 -1.62 11.14 11.05
C PHE A 107 -2.11 9.93 10.25
N PRO A 108 -2.44 8.77 10.86
CA PRO A 108 -2.99 7.63 10.11
C PRO A 108 -4.29 7.97 9.39
N THR A 109 -5.21 8.68 10.06
CA THR A 109 -6.47 9.10 9.43
C THR A 109 -6.21 10.03 8.24
N PHE A 110 -5.28 10.98 8.36
CA PHE A 110 -4.91 11.86 7.26
C PHE A 110 -4.39 11.08 6.04
N VAL A 111 -3.52 10.10 6.24
CA VAL A 111 -2.99 9.25 5.16
C VAL A 111 -4.11 8.45 4.48
N ILE A 112 -5.01 7.85 5.27
CA ILE A 112 -6.15 7.08 4.75
C ILE A 112 -7.07 7.98 3.92
N VAL A 113 -7.41 9.17 4.42
CA VAL A 113 -8.24 10.14 3.70
C VAL A 113 -7.56 10.58 2.40
N LEU A 114 -6.25 10.84 2.42
CA LEU A 114 -5.50 11.18 1.22
C LEU A 114 -5.56 10.03 0.20
N MET A 115 -5.40 8.77 0.63
CA MET A 115 -5.55 7.60 -0.24
C MET A 115 -6.95 7.46 -0.85
N ILE A 116 -8.00 7.68 -0.06
CA ILE A 116 -9.39 7.68 -0.57
C ILE A 116 -9.60 8.81 -1.59
N LEU A 117 -8.91 9.94 -1.40
CA LEU A 117 -8.99 11.09 -2.28
C LEU A 117 -8.16 10.97 -3.56
N VAL A 118 -7.23 10.00 -3.67
CA VAL A 118 -6.39 9.77 -4.86
C VAL A 118 -7.16 9.80 -6.20
N PRO A 119 -8.26 9.06 -6.40
CA PRO A 119 -9.01 9.09 -7.67
C PRO A 119 -9.61 10.47 -8.01
N PHE A 120 -9.79 11.35 -7.02
CA PHE A 120 -10.34 12.69 -7.23
C PHE A 120 -9.26 13.76 -7.47
N LEU A 121 -8.08 13.58 -6.87
CA LEU A 121 -6.91 14.45 -7.06
C LEU A 121 -6.18 14.15 -8.38
N ASP A 122 -6.06 12.87 -8.74
CA ASP A 122 -5.41 12.45 -9.97
C ASP A 122 -6.40 12.36 -11.14
N ARG A 123 -6.62 13.51 -11.80
CA ARG A 123 -7.52 13.62 -12.96
C ARG A 123 -6.84 13.28 -14.30
N ASN A 124 -5.73 12.56 -14.29
CA ASN A 124 -5.04 12.23 -15.52
C ASN A 124 -5.92 11.31 -16.40
N PRO A 125 -6.19 11.64 -17.67
CA PRO A 125 -7.01 10.81 -18.54
C PRO A 125 -6.35 9.46 -18.90
N SER A 126 -5.03 9.38 -18.76
CA SER A 126 -4.26 8.17 -19.01
C SER A 126 -3.87 7.46 -17.72
N ARG A 127 -3.95 6.13 -17.72
CA ARG A 127 -3.58 5.28 -16.59
C ARG A 127 -2.17 4.73 -16.67
N ARG A 128 -1.41 5.08 -17.72
CA ARG A 128 -0.05 4.59 -17.94
C ARG A 128 0.89 5.07 -16.82
N PRO A 129 1.73 4.19 -16.23
CA PRO A 129 2.65 4.59 -15.15
C PRO A 129 3.60 5.72 -15.54
N SER A 130 4.04 5.75 -16.80
CA SER A 130 4.92 6.79 -17.35
C SER A 130 4.29 8.18 -17.36
N GLU A 131 2.96 8.29 -17.36
CA GLU A 131 2.22 9.55 -17.43
C GLU A 131 1.75 10.01 -16.04
N ARG A 132 1.89 9.17 -15.00
CA ARG A 132 1.48 9.43 -13.61
C ARG A 132 2.66 9.59 -12.65
N LYS A 133 3.76 10.17 -13.12
CA LYS A 133 5.02 10.27 -12.37
C LYS A 133 4.85 10.93 -11.01
N VAL A 134 4.06 12.01 -10.90
CA VAL A 134 3.86 12.74 -9.64
C VAL A 134 3.18 11.86 -8.59
N ALA A 135 2.06 11.20 -8.94
CA ALA A 135 1.35 10.30 -8.04
C ALA A 135 2.24 9.13 -7.58
N ILE A 136 3.01 8.56 -8.51
CA ILE A 136 3.93 7.46 -8.22
C ILE A 136 5.07 7.92 -7.30
N ILE A 137 5.68 9.09 -7.56
CA ILE A 137 6.75 9.63 -6.72
C ILE A 137 6.25 9.93 -5.30
N LEU A 138 5.06 10.53 -5.16
CA LEU A 138 4.47 10.80 -3.85
C LEU A 138 4.16 9.51 -3.08
N PHE A 139 3.62 8.50 -3.75
CA PHE A 139 3.36 7.19 -3.15
C PHE A 139 4.65 6.45 -2.79
N ALA A 140 5.67 6.52 -3.65
CA ALA A 140 6.98 5.96 -3.38
C ALA A 140 7.65 6.64 -2.19
N LEU A 141 7.61 7.99 -2.12
CA LEU A 141 8.12 8.75 -0.98
C LEU A 141 7.43 8.34 0.32
N TYR A 142 6.10 8.25 0.32
CA TYR A 142 5.32 7.76 1.46
C TYR A 142 5.79 6.37 1.90
N THR A 143 5.92 5.44 0.95
CA THR A 143 6.36 4.06 1.22
C THR A 143 7.78 4.05 1.79
N THR A 144 8.70 4.83 1.23
CA THR A 144 10.07 4.95 1.72
C THR A 144 10.12 5.48 3.16
N VAL A 145 9.31 6.49 3.49
CA VAL A 145 9.22 7.02 4.87
C VAL A 145 8.71 5.95 5.83
N VAL A 146 7.65 5.22 5.49
CA VAL A 146 7.11 4.15 6.35
C VAL A 146 8.13 3.03 6.56
N VAL A 147 8.79 2.57 5.50
CA VAL A 147 9.83 1.54 5.57
C VAL A 147 11.02 2.02 6.41
N ALA A 148 11.44 3.27 6.25
CA ALA A 148 12.51 3.85 7.06
C ALA A 148 12.15 3.87 8.55
N LEU A 149 10.92 4.26 8.91
CA LEU A 149 10.45 4.21 10.30
C LEU A 149 10.44 2.79 10.87
N VAL A 150 10.01 1.79 10.08
CA VAL A 150 10.04 0.38 10.51
C VAL A 150 11.48 -0.11 10.73
N ILE A 151 12.41 0.24 9.84
CA ILE A 151 13.84 -0.10 9.99
C ILE A 151 14.40 0.54 11.25
N ILE A 152 14.10 1.83 11.50
CA ILE A 152 14.54 2.54 12.70
C ILE A 152 14.04 1.83 13.96
N GLY A 153 12.73 1.53 14.03
CA GLY A 153 12.15 0.86 15.19
C GLY A 153 12.64 -0.58 15.38
N THR A 154 13.02 -1.27 14.30
CA THR A 154 13.51 -2.65 14.38
C THR A 154 14.93 -2.69 14.95
N PHE A 155 15.84 -1.90 14.38
CA PHE A 155 17.28 -2.03 14.61
C PHE A 155 17.86 -1.03 15.61
N PHE A 156 17.27 0.17 15.74
CA PHE A 156 17.86 1.26 16.54
C PHE A 156 17.12 1.51 17.86
N ARG A 157 16.04 0.78 18.14
CA ARG A 157 15.34 0.84 19.43
C ARG A 157 15.71 -0.34 20.31
N GLY A 158 16.23 -0.05 21.50
CA GLY A 158 16.67 -1.02 22.49
C GLY A 158 15.69 -1.16 23.66
N HIS A 159 16.25 -1.34 24.86
CA HIS A 159 15.53 -1.39 26.13
C HIS A 159 14.73 -0.10 26.34
N GLU A 160 13.53 -0.20 26.94
CA GLU A 160 12.62 0.96 27.14
C GLU A 160 12.23 1.73 25.86
N PHE A 161 12.46 1.14 24.67
CA PHE A 161 12.28 1.83 23.39
C PHE A 161 13.15 3.10 23.27
N VAL A 162 14.28 3.14 23.98
CA VAL A 162 15.28 4.22 23.88
C VAL A 162 16.16 3.96 22.65
N TRP A 163 16.72 5.04 22.11
CA TRP A 163 17.66 4.96 21.00
C TRP A 163 18.94 4.22 21.42
N ASP A 164 19.30 3.16 20.70
CA ASP A 164 20.41 2.27 21.01
C ASP A 164 21.32 2.07 19.78
N TRP A 165 22.60 2.43 19.94
CA TRP A 165 23.67 2.24 18.94
C TRP A 165 24.44 0.93 19.16
N GLY A 166 23.96 0.03 20.01
CA GLY A 166 24.66 -1.17 20.47
C GLY A 166 25.20 -2.07 19.37
N TRP A 167 24.56 -2.09 18.20
CA TRP A 167 24.99 -2.86 17.04
C TRP A 167 26.12 -2.21 16.21
N VAL A 168 26.43 -0.92 16.44
CA VAL A 168 27.50 -0.16 15.74
C VAL A 168 28.62 0.28 16.69
N LEU A 169 28.28 0.83 17.86
CA LEU A 169 29.22 1.52 18.76
C LEU A 169 29.33 0.88 20.15
N GLY A 170 28.59 -0.20 20.42
CA GLY A 170 28.41 -0.72 21.78
C GLY A 170 27.40 0.09 22.58
N ASN A 171 26.75 -0.55 23.55
CA ASN A 171 25.59 0.01 24.23
C ASN A 171 26.05 1.00 25.34
N PRO A 172 25.75 2.31 25.25
CA PRO A 172 26.17 3.27 26.29
C PRO A 172 25.43 3.04 27.62
N GLN A 173 24.33 2.28 27.58
CA GLN A 173 23.53 1.91 28.75
C GLN A 173 24.10 0.69 29.48
N THR A 174 25.13 0.00 28.94
CA THR A 174 25.71 -1.17 29.60
C THR A 174 27.16 -0.94 30.00
N CYS A 175 27.39 -0.71 31.29
CA CYS A 175 28.71 -0.58 31.89
C CYS A 175 29.17 -1.99 32.29
N GLY A 176 29.88 -2.70 31.41
CA GLY A 176 30.41 -4.04 31.72
C GLY A 176 29.36 -5.15 31.78
N GLY A 177 28.38 -5.14 30.86
CA GLY A 177 27.41 -6.25 30.71
C GLY A 177 26.19 -6.18 31.65
N LYS A 178 26.03 -5.09 32.39
CA LYS A 178 24.81 -4.75 33.16
C LYS A 178 24.35 -3.34 32.83
N PRO A 179 23.04 -3.05 32.97
CA PRO A 179 22.56 -1.68 32.83
C PRO A 179 23.27 -0.78 33.84
N CYS A 180 23.81 0.34 33.37
CA CYS A 180 24.05 1.51 34.21
C CYS A 180 22.67 2.14 34.50
#